data_AF-A0A4Y8C738-F1
#
_entry.id   AF-A0A4Y8C738-F1
#
_cell.length_a   1.000
_cell.length_b   1.000
_cell.length_c   1.000
_cell.angle_alpha   90.00
_cell.angle_beta   90.00
_cell.angle_gamma   90.00
#
_symmetry.space_group_name_H-M   'P 1'
#
loop_
_entity.id
_entity.type
_entity.pdbx_description
1 polymer ?
#
loop_
_entity_poly.entity_id
_entity_poly.type
_entity_poly.pdbx_seq_one_letter_code
_entity_poly.pdbx_strand_id
1 'polypeptide(L)'
;NNIDPNARHCMASAVVGFMQTFGVDEPSGCYDDIELTDTIITWGANMAEMHPILWSRVSDRKLSNLDKVKVVNLSTFSNRTSNIADIEIIFKPNTDLAIW
;
A
#
# COMPACT_ATOMS: atom_id res chain seq x y z
N ASN A 1 -4.22 23.75 -23.05
CA ASN A 1 -4.20 22.48 -22.28
C ASN A 1 -3.20 21.44 -22.81
N ASN A 2 -2.07 21.83 -23.45
CA ASN A 2 -1.05 20.90 -23.96
C ASN A 2 0.17 20.81 -23.03
N ILE A 3 -0.07 20.68 -21.73
CA ILE A 3 0.98 20.52 -20.71
C ILE A 3 0.54 19.34 -19.86
N ASP A 4 1.39 18.33 -19.76
CA ASP A 4 1.09 17.10 -19.05
C ASP A 4 2.33 16.53 -18.35
N PRO A 5 2.27 16.28 -17.03
CA PRO A 5 3.42 15.80 -16.27
C PRO A 5 3.57 14.28 -16.33
N ASN A 6 4.77 13.79 -16.00
CA ASN A 6 5.00 12.35 -15.78
C ASN A 6 4.07 11.74 -14.70
N ALA A 7 3.55 12.56 -13.78
CA ALA A 7 2.57 12.17 -12.79
C ALA A 7 1.29 11.58 -13.43
N ARG A 8 1.01 11.85 -14.71
CA ARG A 8 -0.06 11.13 -15.44
C ARG A 8 0.15 9.62 -15.47
N HIS A 9 1.39 9.16 -15.59
CA HIS A 9 1.72 7.73 -15.62
C HIS A 9 1.72 7.08 -14.24
N CYS A 10 1.51 7.85 -13.17
CA CYS A 10 1.62 7.35 -11.79
C CYS A 10 0.37 7.66 -10.98
N MET A 11 0.08 8.94 -10.74
CA MET A 11 -0.92 9.38 -9.75
C MET A 11 -2.28 9.71 -10.35
N ALA A 12 -2.41 9.90 -11.67
CA ALA A 12 -3.66 10.38 -12.27
C ALA A 12 -4.88 9.48 -12.00
N SER A 13 -4.71 8.15 -11.96
CA SER A 13 -5.80 7.24 -11.59
C SER A 13 -6.25 7.42 -10.14
N ALA A 14 -5.29 7.61 -9.22
CA ALA A 14 -5.57 7.91 -7.82
C ALA A 14 -6.30 9.24 -7.67
N VAL A 15 -5.83 10.31 -8.32
CA VAL A 15 -6.46 11.65 -8.30
C VAL A 15 -7.92 11.56 -8.75
N VAL A 16 -8.19 10.89 -9.88
CA VAL A 16 -9.57 10.74 -10.37
C VAL A 16 -10.43 9.95 -9.37
N GLY A 17 -9.89 8.89 -8.76
CA GLY A 17 -10.59 8.14 -7.71
C GLY A 17 -10.91 8.98 -6.47
N PHE A 18 -9.94 9.77 -6.00
CA PHE A 18 -10.10 10.70 -4.86
C PHE A 18 -11.18 11.76 -5.16
N MET A 19 -11.11 12.40 -6.32
CA MET A 19 -12.11 13.39 -6.72
C MET A 19 -13.52 12.79 -6.87
N GLN A 20 -13.64 11.58 -7.42
CA GLN A 20 -14.94 10.90 -7.57
C GLN A 20 -15.55 10.46 -6.22
N THR A 21 -14.70 10.06 -5.27
CA THR A 21 -15.16 9.48 -4.00
C THR A 21 -15.32 10.54 -2.91
N PHE A 22 -14.40 11.48 -2.82
CA PHE A 22 -14.28 12.44 -1.71
C PHE A 22 -14.37 13.91 -2.15
N GLY A 23 -14.29 14.20 -3.45
CA GLY A 23 -14.36 15.58 -3.99
C GLY A 23 -13.09 16.42 -3.75
N VAL A 24 -12.03 15.83 -3.20
CA VAL A 24 -10.74 16.47 -2.93
C VAL A 24 -9.62 15.46 -3.22
N ASP A 25 -8.46 15.96 -3.64
CA ASP A 25 -7.25 15.15 -3.89
C ASP A 25 -6.48 14.87 -2.59
N GLU A 26 -5.55 13.91 -2.67
CA GLU A 26 -4.64 13.44 -1.63
C GLU A 26 -5.24 12.55 -0.52
N PRO A 27 -4.42 11.73 0.16
CA PRO A 27 -4.87 10.84 1.21
C PRO A 27 -5.41 11.58 2.45
N SER A 28 -6.35 10.95 3.17
CA SER A 28 -6.91 11.50 4.41
C SER A 28 -6.06 11.27 5.67
N GLY A 29 -5.10 10.34 5.61
CA GLY A 29 -4.24 9.95 6.73
C GLY A 29 -2.82 10.49 6.62
N CYS A 30 -1.98 10.10 7.57
CA CYS A 30 -0.56 10.48 7.60
C CYS A 30 0.33 9.30 8.01
N TYR A 31 1.65 9.48 7.96
CA TYR A 31 2.55 8.36 8.28
C TYR A 31 2.55 7.95 9.76
N ASP A 32 2.08 8.80 10.67
CA ASP A 32 2.00 8.50 12.10
C ASP A 32 0.93 7.43 12.41
N ASP A 33 0.03 7.17 11.47
CA ASP A 33 -0.95 6.09 11.57
C ASP A 33 -0.29 4.69 11.51
N ILE A 34 0.95 4.60 11.01
CA ILE A 34 1.70 3.33 10.95
C ILE A 34 1.92 2.76 12.35
N GLU A 35 2.22 3.59 13.35
CA GLU A 35 2.48 3.13 14.71
C GLU A 35 1.18 2.81 15.48
N LEU A 36 0.04 3.32 15.00
CA LEU A 36 -1.26 3.18 15.65
C LEU A 36 -2.05 1.97 15.13
N THR A 37 -1.81 1.55 13.90
CA THR A 37 -2.59 0.47 13.28
C THR A 37 -2.30 -0.90 13.90
N ASP A 38 -3.30 -1.77 13.82
CA ASP A 38 -3.20 -3.19 14.17
C ASP A 38 -3.17 -4.08 12.91
N THR A 39 -3.44 -3.53 11.73
CA THR A 39 -3.41 -4.30 10.48
C THR A 39 -2.91 -3.42 9.33
N ILE A 40 -1.95 -3.96 8.57
CA ILE A 40 -1.39 -3.36 7.38
C ILE A 40 -1.73 -4.27 6.21
N ILE A 41 -2.33 -3.71 5.17
CA ILE A 41 -2.58 -4.42 3.92
C ILE A 41 -1.81 -3.69 2.81
N THR A 42 -0.85 -4.38 2.19
CA THR A 42 -0.16 -3.86 1.00
C THR A 42 -0.85 -4.39 -0.25
N TRP A 43 -1.54 -3.50 -0.98
CA TRP A 43 -2.30 -3.86 -2.19
C TRP A 43 -1.47 -3.63 -3.46
N GLY A 44 -0.66 -4.61 -3.83
CA GLY A 44 0.28 -4.52 -4.96
C GLY A 44 1.52 -3.66 -4.69
N ALA A 45 1.66 -3.10 -3.49
CA ALA A 45 2.75 -2.21 -3.13
C ALA A 45 4.00 -2.99 -2.66
N ASN A 46 5.09 -2.92 -3.42
CA ASN A 46 6.41 -3.41 -2.99
C ASN A 46 7.09 -2.36 -2.09
N MET A 47 6.56 -2.16 -0.88
CA MET A 47 7.03 -1.11 0.04
C MET A 47 8.49 -1.32 0.47
N ALA A 48 8.93 -2.57 0.62
CA ALA A 48 10.31 -2.87 1.05
C ALA A 48 11.38 -2.29 0.12
N GLU A 49 11.07 -2.13 -1.17
CA GLU A 49 12.02 -1.63 -2.17
C GLU A 49 11.68 -0.20 -2.63
N MET A 50 10.39 0.14 -2.72
CA MET A 50 9.94 1.42 -3.29
C MET A 50 9.68 2.50 -2.23
N HIS A 51 9.43 2.11 -0.97
CA HIS A 51 9.21 3.01 0.16
C HIS A 51 9.92 2.51 1.43
N PRO A 52 11.25 2.29 1.38
CA PRO A 52 11.98 1.52 2.39
C PRO A 52 11.89 2.10 3.81
N ILE A 53 11.83 3.43 3.95
CA ILE A 53 11.73 4.07 5.28
C ILE A 53 10.34 3.85 5.90
N LEU A 54 9.28 3.92 5.11
CA LEU A 54 7.94 3.57 5.58
C LEU A 54 7.84 2.08 5.91
N TRP A 55 8.47 1.23 5.09
CA TRP A 55 8.50 -0.20 5.36
C TRP A 55 9.29 -0.56 6.62
N SER A 56 10.36 0.18 6.93
CA SER A 56 11.07 0.04 8.21
C SER A 56 10.14 0.30 9.38
N ARG A 57 9.35 1.39 9.34
CA ARG A 57 8.35 1.72 10.39
C ARG A 57 7.27 0.65 10.50
N VAL A 58 6.75 0.14 9.38
CA VAL A 58 5.78 -0.98 9.36
C VAL A 58 6.40 -2.23 9.97
N SER A 59 7.64 -2.54 9.63
CA SER A 59 8.39 -3.68 10.17
C SER A 59 8.57 -3.55 11.67
N ASP A 60 8.99 -2.38 12.15
CA ASP A 60 9.14 -2.08 13.58
C ASP A 60 7.81 -2.24 14.32
N ARG A 61 6.73 -1.69 13.76
CA ARG A 61 5.38 -1.85 14.32
C ARG A 61 5.00 -3.32 14.43
N LYS A 62 5.15 -4.11 13.35
CA LYS A 62 4.85 -5.55 13.33
C LYS A 62 5.69 -6.32 14.34
N LEU A 63 7.00 -6.10 14.37
CA LEU A 63 7.94 -6.81 15.23
C LEU A 63 7.78 -6.46 16.71
N SER A 64 7.32 -5.24 17.02
CA SER A 64 7.04 -4.81 18.40
C SER A 64 5.84 -5.52 19.04
N ASN A 65 4.92 -6.05 18.24
CA ASN A 65 3.72 -6.74 18.74
C ASN A 65 3.20 -7.78 17.74
N LEU A 66 3.91 -8.90 17.63
CA LEU A 66 3.66 -9.97 16.65
C LEU A 66 2.26 -10.59 16.74
N ASP A 67 1.71 -10.66 17.96
CA ASP A 67 0.40 -11.27 18.23
C ASP A 67 -0.75 -10.36 17.79
N LYS A 68 -0.61 -9.04 17.99
CA LYS A 68 -1.65 -8.05 17.69
C LYS A 68 -1.59 -7.55 16.24
N VAL A 69 -0.40 -7.20 15.77
CA VAL A 69 -0.24 -6.53 14.47
C VAL A 69 -0.18 -7.55 13.36
N LYS A 70 -0.98 -7.36 12.31
CA LYS A 70 -0.99 -8.22 11.12
C LYS A 70 -0.53 -7.49 9.87
N VAL A 71 0.27 -8.16 9.06
CA VAL A 71 0.70 -7.70 7.74
C VAL A 71 0.17 -8.66 6.69
N VAL A 72 -0.65 -8.16 5.77
CA VAL A 72 -1.16 -8.91 4.61
C VAL A 72 -0.57 -8.32 3.36
N ASN A 73 0.16 -9.12 2.58
CA ASN A 73 0.76 -8.70 1.33
C ASN A 73 0.01 -9.30 0.14
N LEU A 74 -0.70 -8.47 -0.62
CA LEU A 74 -1.28 -8.84 -1.90
C LEU A 74 -0.31 -8.40 -3.00
N SER A 75 0.14 -9.35 -3.82
CA SER A 75 1.08 -9.06 -4.90
C SER A 75 0.83 -9.97 -6.10
N THR A 76 1.37 -9.64 -7.27
CA THR A 76 1.34 -10.51 -8.45
C THR A 76 2.55 -11.45 -8.51
N PHE A 77 3.55 -11.23 -7.65
CA PHE A 77 4.73 -12.07 -7.45
C PHE A 77 5.32 -11.84 -6.04
N SER A 78 6.03 -12.82 -5.50
CA SER A 78 6.68 -12.68 -4.20
C SER A 78 7.85 -11.68 -4.27
N ASN A 79 7.95 -10.78 -3.28
CA ASN A 79 9.00 -9.76 -3.21
C ASN A 79 9.44 -9.53 -1.76
N ARG A 80 10.36 -8.58 -1.51
CA ARG A 80 10.92 -8.36 -0.17
C ARG A 80 9.89 -7.94 0.89
N THR A 81 8.76 -7.39 0.47
CA THR A 81 7.62 -7.05 1.35
C THR A 81 6.97 -8.32 1.91
N SER A 82 7.01 -9.43 1.17
CA SER A 82 6.45 -10.72 1.60
C SER A 82 7.16 -11.33 2.81
N ASN A 83 8.43 -11.00 3.05
CA ASN A 83 9.25 -11.67 4.06
C ASN A 83 8.71 -11.57 5.50
N ILE A 84 8.00 -10.49 5.83
CA ILE A 84 7.42 -10.27 7.17
C ILE A 84 5.89 -10.33 7.18
N ALA A 85 5.28 -10.68 6.04
CA ALA A 85 3.83 -10.78 5.94
C ALA A 85 3.33 -12.02 6.70
N ASP A 86 2.27 -11.86 7.49
CA ASP A 86 1.54 -13.00 8.07
C ASP A 86 0.80 -13.77 6.98
N ILE A 87 0.30 -13.06 5.96
CA ILE A 87 -0.44 -13.63 4.84
C ILE A 87 0.13 -13.04 3.56
N GLU A 88 0.59 -13.91 2.66
CA GLU A 88 0.93 -13.55 1.28
C GLU A 88 -0.14 -14.08 0.34
N ILE A 89 -0.71 -13.20 -0.48
CA ILE A 89 -1.68 -13.54 -1.52
C ILE A 89 -1.06 -13.19 -2.86
N ILE A 90 -0.71 -14.22 -3.62
CA ILE A 90 -0.26 -14.07 -5.00
C ILE A 90 -1.46 -14.21 -5.93
N PHE A 91 -1.83 -13.12 -6.59
CA PHE A 91 -2.99 -13.08 -7.48
C PHE A 91 -2.60 -12.84 -8.94
N LYS A 92 -3.49 -13.24 -9.86
CA LYS A 92 -3.27 -13.03 -11.30
C LYS A 92 -3.45 -11.54 -11.63
N PRO A 93 -2.62 -10.93 -12.49
CA PRO A 93 -2.80 -9.53 -12.87
C PRO A 93 -4.24 -9.20 -13.32
N ASN A 94 -4.76 -8.06 -12.86
CA ASN A 94 -6.13 -7.56 -13.06
C ASN A 94 -7.26 -8.34 -12.36
N THR A 95 -6.96 -9.24 -11.41
CA THR A 95 -7.99 -9.90 -10.58
C THR A 95 -8.15 -9.27 -9.20
N ASP A 96 -7.47 -8.16 -8.94
CA ASP A 96 -7.58 -7.34 -7.73
C ASP A 96 -9.00 -6.81 -7.51
N LEU A 97 -9.70 -6.43 -8.59
CA LEU A 97 -11.11 -6.01 -8.53
C LEU A 97 -12.08 -7.10 -8.05
N ALA A 98 -11.72 -8.38 -8.20
CA ALA A 98 -12.56 -9.49 -7.71
C ALA A 98 -12.29 -9.82 -6.24
N ILE A 99 -11.22 -9.28 -5.66
CA ILE A 99 -10.86 -9.43 -4.25
C ILE A 99 -11.51 -8.32 -3.41
N TRP A 100 -11.66 -7.12 -3.98
CA TRP A 100 -12.35 -5.98 -3.38
C TRP A 100 -13.86 -6.21 -3.28
#